data_AF-A0A7X6X762-F1
#
_entry.id   AF-A0A7X6X762-F1
#
_cell.length_a   1.000
_cell.length_b   1.000
_cell.length_c   1.000
_cell.angle_alpha   90.00
_cell.angle_beta   90.00
_cell.angle_gamma   90.00
#
_symmetry.space_group_name_H-M   'P 1'
#
loop_
_entity.id
_entity.type
_entity.pdbx_description
1 polymer ?
#
loop_
_entity_poly.entity_id
_entity_poly.type
_entity_poly.pdbx_seq_one_letter_code
_entity_poly.pdbx_strand_id
1 'polypeptide(L)'
;MRKVREKITERPGLCLFILIAALSLVGSEFSLQRATTFAESDPLQVSGRIVEVSLPASSDNYYRRIKLQVNRQTILSIGLNLNRLPADCSVDDVQRGATITVSGIYRNGKAAQNPGGFSEDNWFRSEGISGKLTSAQLITIKPASRYYSPLHKLDRFRLRSLKLLEESFTPKTAAGSSSVISDFRLSHEGIMQALLMGHTGAMTAYTSKALSEAGAYHLVCVSGMHLMFFLLPFRKLSAWTSMSFRLKRSLLSAVVLFPALLSGFGHGINRATLLFLLASLDSRVQRRTDKINSLALAGSALLILQPFAVRQNGFWMSFIAAGSLKCLSPKAKSRLVNDLISSLGVFLI
;
A
#
# COMPACT_ATOMS: atom_id res chain seq x y z
N MET A 1 -31.37 -25.13 -5.10
CA MET A 1 -31.17 -23.70 -4.73
C MET A 1 -31.66 -23.33 -3.32
N ARG A 2 -32.70 -23.96 -2.77
CA ARG A 2 -33.28 -23.59 -1.44
C ARG A 2 -32.32 -23.76 -0.24
N LYS A 3 -31.57 -24.88 -0.16
CA LYS A 3 -30.55 -25.13 0.88
C LYS A 3 -29.32 -24.19 0.85
N VAL A 4 -29.04 -23.55 -0.29
CA VAL A 4 -27.95 -22.56 -0.40
C VAL A 4 -28.41 -21.19 0.13
N ARG A 5 -29.68 -20.85 -0.09
CA ARG A 5 -30.28 -19.60 0.37
C ARG A 5 -30.40 -19.53 1.90
N GLU A 6 -30.73 -20.65 2.55
CA GLU A 6 -30.82 -20.76 4.02
C GLU A 6 -29.46 -20.53 4.73
N LYS A 7 -28.33 -20.92 4.11
CA LYS A 7 -26.99 -20.74 4.70
C LYS A 7 -26.43 -19.32 4.58
N ILE A 8 -26.93 -18.49 3.65
CA ILE A 8 -26.44 -17.11 3.48
C ILE A 8 -27.06 -16.19 4.54
N THR A 9 -28.33 -16.40 4.89
CA THR A 9 -29.04 -15.63 5.93
C THR A 9 -28.54 -15.87 7.35
N GLU A 10 -27.86 -17.00 7.62
CA GLU A 10 -27.22 -17.29 8.91
C GLU A 10 -25.87 -16.57 9.12
N ARG A 11 -25.35 -15.88 8.10
CA ARG A 11 -24.02 -15.25 8.10
C ARG A 11 -24.12 -13.74 7.87
N PRO A 12 -24.53 -12.96 8.89
CA PRO A 12 -24.80 -11.53 8.74
C PRO A 12 -23.59 -10.72 8.26
N GLY A 13 -22.36 -11.13 8.61
CA GLY A 13 -21.12 -10.49 8.16
C GLY A 13 -20.85 -10.69 6.67
N LEU A 14 -21.27 -11.80 6.07
CA LEU A 14 -21.16 -12.01 4.62
C LEU A 14 -22.12 -11.11 3.85
N CYS A 15 -23.37 -10.99 4.32
CA CYS A 15 -24.34 -10.06 3.75
C CYS A 15 -23.86 -8.61 3.86
N LEU A 16 -23.33 -8.22 5.02
CA LEU A 16 -22.73 -6.91 5.24
C LEU A 16 -21.57 -6.65 4.27
N PHE A 17 -20.70 -7.64 4.06
CA PHE A 17 -19.58 -7.53 3.13
C PHE A 17 -20.04 -7.31 1.69
N ILE A 18 -21.01 -8.09 1.21
CA ILE A 18 -21.55 -7.95 -0.15
C ILE A 18 -22.16 -6.56 -0.33
N LEU A 19 -22.94 -6.09 0.66
CA LEU A 19 -23.54 -4.76 0.64
C LEU A 19 -22.48 -3.66 0.60
N ILE A 20 -21.48 -3.71 1.49
CA ILE A 20 -20.40 -2.72 1.53
C ILE A 20 -19.57 -2.78 0.25
N ALA A 21 -19.25 -3.95 -0.28
CA ALA A 21 -18.54 -4.08 -1.55
C ALA A 21 -19.31 -3.44 -2.71
N ALA A 22 -20.62 -3.66 -2.79
CA ALA A 22 -21.47 -3.02 -3.79
C ALA A 22 -21.50 -1.48 -3.63
N LEU A 23 -21.70 -0.99 -2.41
CA LEU A 23 -21.67 0.45 -2.11
C LEU A 23 -20.31 1.07 -2.41
N SER A 24 -19.22 0.36 -2.11
CA SER A 24 -17.85 0.78 -2.38
C SER A 24 -17.57 0.86 -3.87
N LEU A 25 -18.10 -0.10 -4.64
CA LEU A 25 -17.96 -0.12 -6.10
C LEU A 25 -18.71 1.07 -6.73
N VAL A 26 -19.98 1.26 -6.36
CA VAL A 26 -20.82 2.36 -6.86
C VAL A 26 -20.26 3.71 -6.42
N GLY A 27 -19.90 3.85 -5.14
CA GLY A 27 -19.34 5.09 -4.60
C GLY A 27 -18.01 5.46 -5.24
N SER A 28 -17.15 4.49 -5.52
CA SER A 28 -15.89 4.74 -6.23
C SER A 28 -16.10 5.08 -7.71
N GLU A 29 -17.07 4.47 -8.41
CA GLU A 29 -17.42 4.90 -9.79
C GLU A 29 -17.90 6.35 -9.78
N PHE A 30 -18.82 6.67 -8.87
CA PHE A 30 -19.42 7.98 -8.79
C PHE A 30 -18.40 9.08 -8.45
N SER A 31 -17.46 8.76 -7.56
CA SER A 31 -16.35 9.66 -7.25
C SER A 31 -15.45 9.91 -8.44
N LEU A 32 -15.18 8.89 -9.26
CA LEU A 32 -14.35 9.02 -10.47
C LEU A 32 -15.09 9.79 -11.58
N GLN A 33 -16.39 9.55 -11.77
CA GLN A 33 -17.20 10.26 -12.77
C GLN A 33 -17.38 11.74 -12.47
N ARG A 34 -17.44 12.13 -11.19
CA ARG A 34 -17.51 13.54 -10.79
C ARG A 34 -16.13 14.22 -10.69
N ALA A 35 -15.05 13.47 -10.88
CA ALA A 35 -13.72 14.07 -10.89
C ALA A 35 -13.61 15.05 -12.06
N THR A 36 -13.02 16.21 -11.79
CA THR A 36 -12.80 17.23 -12.83
C THR A 36 -11.82 16.70 -13.87
N THR A 37 -12.26 16.60 -15.12
CA THR A 37 -11.41 16.28 -16.27
C THR A 37 -10.79 17.57 -16.81
N PHE A 38 -9.50 17.52 -17.14
CA PHE A 38 -8.79 18.65 -17.76
C PHE A 38 -8.43 18.31 -19.21
N ALA A 39 -8.28 19.33 -20.05
CA ALA A 39 -7.80 19.16 -21.42
C ALA A 39 -6.31 18.79 -21.42
N GLU A 40 -5.88 17.95 -22.38
CA GLU A 40 -4.49 17.46 -22.46
C GLU A 40 -3.53 18.41 -23.18
N SER A 41 -4.00 19.58 -23.64
CA SER A 41 -3.25 20.46 -24.57
C SER A 41 -2.54 21.65 -23.93
N ASP A 42 -3.03 22.19 -22.81
CA ASP A 42 -2.49 23.42 -22.20
C ASP A 42 -1.82 23.18 -20.83
N PRO A 43 -0.79 23.97 -20.48
CA PRO A 43 -0.19 23.92 -19.15
C PRO A 43 -1.22 24.34 -18.10
N LEU A 44 -1.69 23.35 -17.36
CA LEU A 44 -2.70 23.52 -16.34
C LEU A 44 -2.03 23.95 -15.03
N GLN A 45 -2.44 25.10 -14.52
CA GLN A 45 -2.08 25.53 -13.18
C GLN A 45 -3.14 25.05 -12.19
N VAL A 46 -2.71 24.25 -11.21
CA VAL A 46 -3.60 23.67 -10.20
C VAL A 46 -3.05 23.95 -8.82
N SER A 47 -3.92 24.47 -7.95
CA SER A 47 -3.68 24.54 -6.52
C SER A 47 -4.38 23.37 -5.83
N GLY A 48 -3.68 22.70 -4.93
CA GLY A 48 -4.26 21.61 -4.17
C GLY A 48 -3.46 21.30 -2.93
N ARG A 49 -3.96 20.33 -2.16
CA ARG A 49 -3.35 19.92 -0.92
C ARG A 49 -2.63 18.60 -1.07
N ILE A 50 -1.42 18.51 -0.53
CA ILE A 50 -0.65 17.27 -0.51
C ILE A 50 -1.33 16.27 0.43
N VAL A 51 -1.78 15.14 -0.11
CA VAL A 51 -2.36 14.03 0.68
C VAL A 51 -1.31 12.97 0.97
N GLU A 52 -0.52 12.64 -0.04
CA GLU A 52 0.49 11.59 0.05
C GLU A 52 1.76 12.07 -0.63
N VAL A 53 2.88 11.84 0.05
CA VAL A 53 4.22 12.05 -0.48
C VAL A 53 4.84 10.67 -0.63
N SER A 54 5.08 10.25 -1.87
CA SER A 54 5.77 8.99 -2.13
C SER A 54 7.28 9.20 -2.14
N LEU A 55 8.00 8.09 -2.13
CA LEU A 55 9.46 8.10 -2.17
C LEU A 55 10.00 8.61 -3.51
N PRO A 56 11.28 9.01 -3.57
CA PRO A 56 11.97 9.25 -4.82
C PRO A 56 11.83 8.04 -5.74
N ALA A 57 11.55 8.26 -7.02
CA ALA A 57 11.29 7.17 -7.95
C ALA A 57 12.56 6.52 -8.52
N SER A 58 13.75 7.05 -8.20
CA SER A 58 15.03 6.63 -8.76
C SER A 58 16.18 7.05 -7.83
N SER A 59 17.37 6.51 -8.07
CA SER A 59 18.65 6.93 -7.47
C SER A 59 18.93 8.44 -7.60
N ASP A 60 18.24 9.11 -8.52
CA ASP A 60 18.09 10.56 -8.50
C ASP A 60 17.11 10.98 -7.40
N ASN A 61 17.68 11.36 -6.25
CA ASN A 61 17.02 11.93 -5.06
C ASN A 61 16.04 13.10 -5.33
N TYR A 62 15.94 13.55 -6.58
CA TYR A 62 15.29 14.77 -6.99
C TYR A 62 13.86 14.58 -7.51
N TYR A 63 13.44 13.39 -7.95
CA TYR A 63 12.08 13.19 -8.44
C TYR A 63 11.17 12.57 -7.38
N ARG A 64 10.21 13.34 -6.87
CA ARG A 64 9.24 12.88 -5.87
C ARG A 64 7.84 12.83 -6.45
N ARG A 65 7.19 11.66 -6.37
CA ARG A 65 5.78 11.52 -6.73
C ARG A 65 4.89 11.93 -5.54
N ILE A 66 3.85 12.69 -5.83
CA ILE A 66 2.97 13.29 -4.83
C ILE A 66 1.53 13.13 -5.29
N LYS A 67 0.62 12.78 -4.37
CA LYS A 67 -0.82 12.85 -4.60
C LYS A 67 -1.34 14.20 -4.13
N LEU A 68 -1.80 15.01 -5.09
CA LEU A 68 -2.37 16.32 -4.87
C LEU A 68 -3.91 16.22 -4.91
N GLN A 69 -4.56 16.52 -3.80
CA GLN A 69 -6.00 16.66 -3.76
C GLN A 69 -6.37 18.09 -4.14
N VAL A 70 -6.96 18.23 -5.33
CA VAL A 70 -7.39 19.53 -5.87
C VAL A 70 -8.72 19.91 -5.24
N ASN A 71 -9.68 18.98 -5.30
CA ASN A 71 -11.03 19.11 -4.79
C ASN A 71 -11.43 17.84 -4.02
N ARG A 72 -12.65 17.79 -3.47
CA ARG A 72 -13.14 16.60 -2.73
C ARG A 72 -13.04 15.28 -3.52
N GLN A 73 -13.15 15.34 -4.84
CA GLN A 73 -13.24 14.16 -5.73
C GLN A 73 -12.09 14.04 -6.73
N THR A 74 -11.25 15.07 -6.86
CA THR A 74 -10.15 15.10 -7.83
C THR A 74 -8.81 14.94 -7.11
N ILE A 75 -8.12 13.84 -7.39
CA ILE A 75 -6.75 13.59 -6.92
C ILE A 75 -5.84 13.45 -8.13
N LEU A 76 -4.81 14.28 -8.22
CA LEU A 76 -3.82 14.23 -9.29
C LEU A 76 -2.51 13.63 -8.78
N SER A 77 -1.92 12.75 -9.59
CA SER A 77 -0.56 12.26 -9.36
C SER A 77 0.44 13.19 -10.01
N ILE A 78 1.38 13.73 -9.25
CA ILE A 78 2.37 14.70 -9.73
C ILE A 78 3.77 14.15 -9.52
N GLY A 79 4.61 14.17 -10.54
CA GLY A 79 6.05 13.96 -10.41
C GLY A 79 6.77 15.30 -10.31
N LEU A 80 7.21 15.69 -9.12
CA LEU A 80 7.90 16.97 -8.87
C LEU A 80 9.41 16.76 -8.87
N ASN A 81 10.11 17.64 -9.59
CA ASN A 81 11.57 17.72 -9.53
C ASN A 81 11.98 18.73 -8.44
N LEU A 82 12.59 18.22 -7.37
CA LEU A 82 13.04 18.94 -6.19
C LEU A 82 14.25 19.85 -6.44
N ASN A 83 14.94 19.73 -7.59
CA ASN A 83 15.99 20.69 -7.98
C ASN A 83 15.43 21.98 -8.60
N ARG A 84 14.16 21.97 -9.02
CA ARG A 84 13.50 23.12 -9.64
C ARG A 84 12.48 23.74 -8.68
N LEU A 85 12.81 23.76 -7.38
CA LEU A 85 12.00 24.45 -6.38
C LEU A 85 12.25 25.96 -6.49
N PRO A 86 11.23 26.80 -6.23
CA PRO A 86 11.42 28.24 -6.07
C PRO A 86 12.48 28.54 -4.99
N ALA A 87 13.20 29.65 -5.13
CA ALA A 87 14.29 30.04 -4.22
C ALA A 87 13.85 30.13 -2.74
N ASP A 88 12.58 30.41 -2.48
CA ASP A 88 12.00 30.56 -1.14
C ASP A 88 11.50 29.23 -0.53
N CYS A 89 11.68 28.09 -1.21
CA CYS A 89 11.09 26.80 -0.83
C CYS A 89 12.17 25.74 -0.57
N SER A 90 12.09 25.07 0.59
CA SER A 90 12.93 23.90 0.89
C SER A 90 12.23 22.59 0.51
N VAL A 91 13.03 21.55 0.28
CA VAL A 91 12.54 20.16 0.11
C VAL A 91 11.73 19.71 1.32
N ASP A 92 12.08 20.23 2.50
CA ASP A 92 11.38 19.94 3.74
C ASP A 92 10.00 20.59 3.82
N ASP A 93 9.65 21.56 2.98
CA ASP A 93 8.31 22.16 2.98
C ASP A 93 7.29 21.30 2.22
N VAL A 94 7.78 20.36 1.41
CA VAL A 94 6.97 19.43 0.61
C VAL A 94 6.49 18.26 1.47
N GLN A 95 5.52 18.54 2.34
CA GLN A 95 4.99 17.58 3.31
C GLN A 95 3.48 17.40 3.18
N ARG A 96 2.96 16.28 3.72
CA ARG A 96 1.52 16.03 3.80
C ARG A 96 0.81 17.19 4.52
N GLY A 97 -0.28 17.65 3.93
CA GLY A 97 -1.05 18.79 4.42
C GLY A 97 -0.61 20.15 3.91
N ALA A 98 0.54 20.27 3.23
CA ALA A 98 0.93 21.52 2.59
C ALA A 98 0.03 21.79 1.39
N THR A 99 -0.25 23.06 1.11
CA THR A 99 -1.00 23.46 -0.08
C THR A 99 -0.01 23.96 -1.11
N ILE A 100 -0.02 23.36 -2.30
CA ILE A 100 0.93 23.68 -3.35
C ILE A 100 0.19 24.09 -4.62
N THR A 101 0.77 25.06 -5.32
CA THR A 101 0.35 25.46 -6.67
C THR A 101 1.39 24.98 -7.65
N VAL A 102 0.96 24.17 -8.61
CA VAL A 102 1.82 23.50 -9.58
C VAL A 102 1.29 23.78 -10.99
N SER A 103 2.18 24.06 -11.93
CA SER A 103 1.86 24.12 -13.36
C SER A 103 2.45 22.91 -14.07
N GLY A 104 1.66 22.26 -14.93
CA GLY A 104 2.12 21.12 -15.70
C GLY A 104 1.10 20.67 -16.74
N ILE A 105 1.48 19.68 -17.55
CA ILE A 105 0.61 19.14 -18.60
C ILE A 105 -0.19 17.97 -18.04
N TYR A 106 -1.52 18.10 -18.04
CA TYR A 106 -2.42 17.03 -17.61
C TYR A 106 -2.44 15.90 -18.64
N ARG A 107 -2.35 14.66 -18.14
CA ARG A 107 -2.48 13.45 -18.96
C ARG A 107 -3.34 12.43 -18.24
N ASN A 108 -4.22 11.77 -18.99
CA ASN A 108 -4.94 10.62 -18.51
C ASN A 108 -4.03 9.39 -18.33
N GLY A 109 -4.53 8.40 -17.58
CA GLY A 109 -3.85 7.12 -17.44
C GLY A 109 -3.80 6.38 -18.78
N LYS A 110 -2.64 5.80 -19.12
CA LYS A 110 -2.53 5.00 -20.34
C LYS A 110 -3.26 3.65 -20.17
N ALA A 111 -4.04 3.26 -21.17
CA ALA A 111 -4.59 1.92 -21.26
C ALA A 111 -3.47 0.88 -21.45
N ALA A 112 -3.75 -0.39 -21.14
CA ALA A 112 -2.80 -1.47 -21.40
C ALA A 112 -2.55 -1.57 -22.91
N GLN A 113 -1.27 -1.59 -23.31
CA GLN A 113 -0.90 -1.73 -24.72
C GLN A 113 -1.04 -3.17 -25.21
N ASN A 114 -0.91 -4.14 -24.31
CA ASN A 114 -1.02 -5.57 -24.60
C ASN A 114 -2.10 -6.22 -23.70
N PRO A 115 -2.82 -7.24 -24.18
CA PRO A 115 -3.74 -8.02 -23.35
C PRO A 115 -3.04 -8.58 -22.11
N GLY A 116 -3.62 -8.37 -20.93
CA GLY A 116 -3.03 -8.77 -19.64
C GLY A 116 -1.86 -7.89 -19.15
N GLY A 117 -1.44 -6.90 -19.92
CA GLY A 117 -0.40 -5.94 -19.53
C GLY A 117 -0.87 -4.92 -18.49
N PHE A 118 0.08 -4.20 -17.91
CA PHE A 118 -0.20 -3.14 -16.94
C PHE A 118 -1.00 -2.00 -17.60
N SER A 119 -2.16 -1.67 -17.02
CA SER A 119 -2.95 -0.49 -17.37
C SER A 119 -2.80 0.56 -16.28
N GLU A 120 -2.20 1.69 -16.64
CA GLU A 120 -2.05 2.83 -15.74
C GLU A 120 -3.41 3.45 -15.40
N ASP A 121 -4.36 3.46 -16.36
CA ASP A 121 -5.74 3.90 -16.10
C ASP A 121 -6.43 3.07 -15.02
N ASN A 122 -6.40 1.74 -15.14
CA ASN A 122 -6.98 0.86 -14.12
C ASN A 122 -6.30 1.04 -12.75
N TRP A 123 -4.98 1.22 -12.75
CA TRP A 123 -4.23 1.51 -11.53
C TRP A 123 -4.68 2.84 -10.90
N PHE A 124 -4.79 3.92 -11.68
CA PHE A 124 -5.30 5.21 -11.21
C PHE A 124 -6.70 5.10 -10.61
N ARG A 125 -7.63 4.42 -11.30
CA ARG A 125 -8.98 4.19 -10.79
C ARG A 125 -8.99 3.39 -9.48
N SER A 126 -8.07 2.44 -9.33
CA SER A 126 -7.93 1.64 -8.10
C SER A 126 -7.31 2.40 -6.91
N GLU A 127 -6.70 3.56 -7.19
CA GLU A 127 -6.10 4.47 -6.22
C GLU A 127 -6.98 5.71 -5.95
N GLY A 128 -8.07 5.88 -6.71
CA GLY A 128 -8.86 7.12 -6.71
C GLY A 128 -8.14 8.32 -7.34
N ILE A 129 -7.12 8.06 -8.18
CA ILE A 129 -6.39 9.08 -8.92
C ILE A 129 -7.16 9.39 -10.21
N SER A 130 -7.39 10.67 -10.49
CA SER A 130 -8.14 11.16 -11.66
C SER A 130 -7.24 11.41 -12.87
N GLY A 131 -5.91 11.43 -12.69
CA GLY A 131 -4.95 11.65 -13.76
C GLY A 131 -3.58 12.04 -13.22
N LYS A 132 -2.64 12.34 -14.13
CA LYS A 132 -1.30 12.79 -13.76
C LYS A 132 -0.94 14.14 -14.37
N LEU A 133 -0.11 14.90 -13.65
CA LEU A 133 0.57 16.07 -14.19
C LEU A 133 2.01 15.71 -14.54
N THR A 134 2.36 15.90 -15.81
CA THR A 134 3.71 15.72 -16.35
C THR A 134 4.40 17.08 -16.49
N SER A 135 5.74 17.08 -16.41
CA SER A 135 6.55 18.31 -16.45
C SER A 135 6.13 19.35 -15.42
N ALA A 136 5.72 18.87 -14.24
CA ALA A 136 5.17 19.69 -13.17
C ALA A 136 6.26 20.58 -12.55
N GLN A 137 5.98 21.89 -12.54
CA GLN A 137 6.79 22.91 -11.89
C GLN A 137 6.02 23.51 -10.73
N LEU A 138 6.68 23.59 -9.59
CA LEU A 138 6.12 24.18 -8.40
C LEU A 138 6.21 25.71 -8.49
N ILE A 139 5.09 26.39 -8.28
CA ILE A 139 5.00 27.86 -8.32
C ILE A 139 5.01 28.42 -6.90
N THR A 140 4.19 27.86 -6.01
CA THR A 140 4.04 28.36 -4.64
C THR A 140 3.74 27.22 -3.67
N ILE A 141 4.30 27.30 -2.47
CA ILE A 141 3.97 26.43 -1.34
C ILE A 141 3.42 27.28 -0.20
N LYS A 142 2.31 26.84 0.38
CA LYS A 142 1.86 27.25 1.70
C LYS A 142 2.11 26.09 2.67
N PRO A 143 2.94 26.27 3.70
CA PRO A 143 3.31 25.20 4.61
C PRO A 143 2.08 24.65 5.33
N ALA A 144 2.16 23.37 5.70
CA ALA A 144 1.07 22.68 6.40
C ALA A 144 0.83 23.27 7.80
N SER A 145 -0.43 23.32 8.22
CA SER A 145 -0.79 23.70 9.58
C SER A 145 -0.16 22.77 10.63
N ARG A 146 0.10 23.30 11.84
CA ARG A 146 0.67 22.57 12.99
C ARG A 146 -0.15 21.34 13.39
N TYR A 147 -1.43 21.28 13.01
CA TYR A 147 -2.27 20.08 13.15
C TYR A 147 -1.67 18.82 12.50
N TYR A 148 -0.89 18.97 11.42
CA TYR A 148 -0.23 17.86 10.71
C TYR A 148 1.12 17.45 11.30
N SER A 149 1.59 18.11 12.36
CA SER A 149 2.88 17.83 13.00
C SER A 149 3.16 16.35 13.34
N PRO A 150 2.21 15.54 13.88
CA PRO A 150 2.49 14.13 14.14
C PRO A 150 2.74 13.35 12.85
N LEU A 151 1.99 13.64 11.78
CA LEU A 151 2.17 13.01 10.47
C LEU A 151 3.52 13.43 9.84
N HIS A 152 3.93 14.68 10.03
CA HIS A 152 5.24 15.16 9.57
C HIS A 152 6.41 14.47 10.26
N LYS A 153 6.32 14.26 11.58
CA LYS A 153 7.35 13.50 12.32
C LYS A 153 7.44 12.08 11.80
N LEU A 154 6.30 11.49 11.49
CA LEU A 154 6.20 10.12 10.97
C LEU A 154 6.77 10.00 9.56
N ASP A 155 6.41 10.91 8.67
CA ASP A 155 6.97 10.99 7.32
C ASP A 155 8.49 11.24 7.38
N ARG A 156 8.97 12.13 8.25
CA ARG A 156 10.41 12.36 8.45
C ARG A 156 11.14 11.14 8.98
N PHE A 157 10.57 10.45 9.98
CA PHE A 157 11.14 9.21 10.50
C PHE A 157 11.26 8.18 9.38
N ARG A 158 10.17 7.97 8.64
CA ARG A 158 10.13 7.06 7.50
C ARG A 158 11.19 7.41 6.45
N LEU A 159 11.23 8.65 5.97
CA LEU A 159 12.19 9.11 4.97
C LEU A 159 13.63 8.96 5.45
N ARG A 160 13.89 9.25 6.74
CA ARG A 160 15.21 9.09 7.35
C ARG A 160 15.63 7.62 7.45
N SER A 161 14.74 6.74 7.91
CA SER A 161 15.02 5.30 7.98
C SER A 161 15.35 4.74 6.60
N LEU A 162 14.61 5.15 5.59
CA LEU A 162 14.84 4.72 4.21
C LEU A 162 16.16 5.25 3.66
N LYS A 163 16.47 6.53 3.87
CA LYS A 163 17.75 7.11 3.47
C LYS A 163 18.94 6.40 4.13
N LEU A 164 18.86 6.13 5.43
CA LEU A 164 19.92 5.40 6.15
C LEU A 164 20.11 3.98 5.62
N LEU A 165 19.01 3.33 5.24
CA LEU A 165 19.07 1.98 4.68
C LEU A 165 19.60 2.00 3.26
N GLU A 166 19.20 2.97 2.45
CA GLU A 166 19.79 3.22 1.13
C GLU A 166 21.29 3.41 1.27
N GLU A 167 21.75 4.31 2.14
CA GLU A 167 23.18 4.52 2.43
C GLU A 167 23.89 3.26 2.95
N SER A 168 23.20 2.40 3.69
CA SER A 168 23.74 1.13 4.20
C SER A 168 23.85 0.05 3.13
N PHE A 169 23.01 0.11 2.10
CA PHE A 169 22.94 -0.87 1.02
C PHE A 169 23.59 -0.39 -0.29
N THR A 170 23.82 0.90 -0.47
CA THR A 170 24.62 1.45 -1.59
C THR A 170 26.11 1.21 -1.33
N PRO A 171 26.82 0.48 -2.21
CA PRO A 171 28.25 0.27 -2.09
C PRO A 171 29.01 1.58 -2.32
N LYS A 172 29.98 1.88 -1.46
CA LYS A 172 30.94 3.00 -1.63
C LYS A 172 31.95 2.80 -2.78
N THR A 173 31.68 1.93 -3.75
CA THR A 173 32.63 1.54 -4.81
C THR A 173 32.02 1.65 -6.20
N ALA A 174 31.56 2.85 -6.57
CA ALA A 174 31.14 3.20 -7.93
C ALA A 174 32.22 3.98 -8.69
N ALA A 175 33.49 3.60 -8.55
CA ALA A 175 34.58 4.16 -9.35
C ALA A 175 35.37 3.02 -10.01
N GLY A 176 34.87 2.54 -11.15
CA GLY A 176 35.63 1.72 -12.09
C GLY A 176 35.35 0.22 -12.01
N SER A 177 34.32 -0.26 -12.72
CA SER A 177 34.30 -1.58 -13.38
C SER A 177 33.06 -1.71 -14.28
N SER A 178 33.25 -2.32 -15.44
CA SER A 178 32.46 -2.22 -16.67
C SER A 178 31.10 -2.95 -16.72
N SER A 179 30.11 -2.20 -17.22
CA SER A 179 28.95 -2.47 -18.12
C SER A 179 28.09 -3.74 -18.09
N VAL A 180 28.34 -4.79 -17.30
CA VAL A 180 27.39 -5.94 -17.21
C VAL A 180 27.14 -6.39 -15.77
N ILE A 181 28.18 -6.33 -14.92
CA ILE A 181 28.06 -6.68 -13.49
C ILE A 181 27.36 -5.57 -12.69
N SER A 182 27.44 -4.32 -13.17
CA SER A 182 26.74 -3.17 -12.56
C SER A 182 25.22 -3.35 -12.58
N ASP A 183 24.66 -3.84 -13.69
CA ASP A 183 23.22 -4.01 -13.85
C ASP A 183 22.69 -5.13 -12.95
N PHE A 184 23.44 -6.23 -12.83
CA PHE A 184 23.09 -7.32 -11.92
C PHE A 184 23.28 -6.92 -10.43
N ARG A 185 24.26 -6.08 -10.10
CA ARG A 185 24.44 -5.56 -8.73
C ARG A 185 23.37 -4.54 -8.32
N LEU A 186 23.06 -3.56 -9.18
CA LEU A 186 21.94 -2.63 -8.99
C LEU A 186 20.60 -3.35 -8.86
N SER A 187 20.46 -4.48 -9.57
CA SER A 187 19.30 -5.37 -9.45
C SER A 187 19.13 -5.93 -8.04
N HIS A 188 20.20 -6.35 -7.36
CA HIS A 188 20.11 -6.88 -5.99
C HIS A 188 19.73 -5.81 -4.96
N GLU A 189 20.26 -4.60 -5.07
CA GLU A 189 19.95 -3.49 -4.16
C GLU A 189 18.48 -3.08 -4.24
N GLY A 190 17.97 -2.92 -5.46
CA GLY A 190 16.56 -2.62 -5.69
C GLY A 190 15.63 -3.74 -5.21
N ILE A 191 16.01 -5.00 -5.40
CA ILE A 191 15.25 -6.16 -4.90
C ILE A 191 15.25 -6.19 -3.36
N MET A 192 16.38 -5.91 -2.72
CA MET A 192 16.50 -5.98 -1.26
C MET A 192 15.76 -4.81 -0.58
N GLN A 193 15.80 -3.61 -1.15
CA GLN A 193 14.96 -2.49 -0.72
C GLN A 193 13.47 -2.80 -0.94
N ALA A 194 13.12 -3.43 -2.07
CA ALA A 194 11.76 -3.85 -2.33
C ALA A 194 11.28 -4.90 -1.31
N LEU A 195 12.08 -5.92 -0.99
CA LEU A 195 11.74 -6.95 0.00
C LEU A 195 11.63 -6.40 1.42
N LEU A 196 12.59 -5.57 1.86
CA LEU A 196 12.62 -5.09 3.24
C LEU A 196 11.62 -3.96 3.52
N MET A 197 11.35 -3.10 2.54
CA MET A 197 10.64 -1.83 2.74
C MET A 197 9.43 -1.66 1.83
N GLY A 198 9.31 -2.44 0.75
CA GLY A 198 8.26 -2.31 -0.25
C GLY A 198 8.55 -1.20 -1.24
N HIS A 199 9.80 -0.75 -1.29
CA HIS A 199 10.23 0.27 -2.22
C HIS A 199 10.77 -0.39 -3.50
N THR A 200 9.93 -0.43 -4.53
CA THR A 200 10.31 -0.95 -5.86
C THR A 200 10.92 0.12 -6.77
N GLY A 201 11.04 1.37 -6.32
CA GLY A 201 11.57 2.48 -7.13
C GLY A 201 13.03 2.33 -7.54
N ALA A 202 13.82 1.64 -6.71
CA ALA A 202 15.22 1.33 -7.01
C ALA A 202 15.40 0.12 -7.96
N MET A 203 14.32 -0.58 -8.36
CA MET A 203 14.42 -1.70 -9.29
C MET A 203 14.54 -1.21 -10.73
N THR A 204 15.46 -1.82 -11.48
CA THR A 204 15.60 -1.56 -12.93
C THR A 204 14.37 -2.04 -13.70
N ALA A 205 14.06 -1.39 -14.83
CA ALA A 205 12.94 -1.80 -15.67
C ALA A 205 13.07 -3.26 -16.16
N TYR A 206 14.30 -3.71 -16.39
CA TYR A 206 14.62 -5.10 -16.76
C TYR A 206 14.24 -6.10 -15.66
N THR A 207 14.66 -5.85 -14.41
CA THR A 207 14.33 -6.76 -13.29
C THR A 207 12.84 -6.81 -13.00
N SER A 208 12.18 -5.66 -13.02
CA SER A 208 10.73 -5.58 -12.85
C SER A 208 9.99 -6.42 -13.90
N LYS A 209 10.42 -6.30 -15.17
CA LYS A 209 9.87 -7.09 -16.28
C LYS A 209 10.15 -8.58 -16.13
N ALA A 210 11.38 -8.97 -15.83
CA ALA A 210 11.77 -10.37 -15.62
C ALA A 210 10.99 -11.02 -14.46
N LEU A 211 10.80 -10.31 -13.34
CA LEU A 211 9.98 -10.80 -12.23
C LEU A 211 8.50 -10.89 -12.57
N SER A 212 7.98 -9.96 -13.38
CA SER A 212 6.60 -9.99 -13.85
C SER A 212 6.38 -11.20 -14.77
N GLU A 213 7.30 -11.44 -15.71
CA GLU A 213 7.24 -12.58 -16.64
C GLU A 213 7.40 -13.92 -15.92
N ALA A 214 8.26 -13.98 -14.89
CA ALA A 214 8.40 -15.15 -14.03
C ALA A 214 7.22 -15.34 -13.05
N GLY A 215 6.26 -14.41 -13.00
CA GLY A 215 5.16 -14.41 -12.03
C GLY A 215 5.59 -14.18 -10.58
N ALA A 216 6.86 -13.89 -10.32
CA ALA A 216 7.46 -13.73 -9.00
C ALA A 216 7.41 -12.29 -8.46
N TYR A 217 6.90 -11.32 -9.23
CA TYR A 217 6.83 -9.91 -8.84
C TYR A 217 6.11 -9.68 -7.50
N HIS A 218 5.09 -10.48 -7.20
CA HIS A 218 4.34 -10.42 -5.95
C HIS A 218 5.14 -10.86 -4.71
N LEU A 219 6.25 -11.59 -4.88
CA LEU A 219 7.14 -11.98 -3.80
C LEU A 219 8.06 -10.83 -3.38
N VAL A 220 8.40 -9.93 -4.31
CA VAL A 220 9.33 -8.82 -4.07
C VAL A 220 8.61 -7.52 -3.73
N CYS A 221 7.37 -7.34 -4.19
CA CYS A 221 6.50 -6.29 -3.67
C CYS A 221 6.08 -6.65 -2.24
N VAL A 222 6.19 -5.73 -1.28
CA VAL A 222 5.87 -6.08 0.10
C VAL A 222 4.42 -6.52 0.25
N SER A 223 4.31 -7.81 0.55
CA SER A 223 3.09 -8.55 0.83
C SER A 223 2.90 -8.77 2.33
N GLY A 224 1.70 -9.21 2.73
CA GLY A 224 1.40 -9.58 4.13
C GLY A 224 2.31 -10.66 4.71
N MET A 225 2.99 -11.43 3.86
CA MET A 225 4.02 -12.39 4.28
C MET A 225 5.23 -11.70 4.93
N HIS A 226 5.63 -10.52 4.47
CA HIS A 226 6.78 -9.82 5.06
C HIS A 226 6.50 -9.37 6.49
N LEU A 227 5.24 -9.12 6.83
CA LEU A 227 4.79 -8.87 8.20
C LEU A 227 5.15 -10.03 9.14
N MET A 228 5.24 -11.26 8.63
CA MET A 228 5.64 -12.43 9.42
C MET A 228 7.09 -12.34 9.90
N PHE A 229 8.00 -11.76 9.11
CA PHE A 229 9.39 -11.57 9.54
C PHE A 229 9.49 -10.63 10.75
N PHE A 230 8.62 -9.63 10.81
CA PHE A 230 8.51 -8.75 11.98
C PHE A 230 7.76 -9.41 13.14
N LEU A 231 6.74 -10.24 12.88
CA LEU A 231 5.89 -10.79 13.92
C LEU A 231 6.42 -12.05 14.59
N LEU A 232 7.07 -12.95 13.84
CA LEU A 232 7.52 -14.24 14.36
C LEU A 232 8.54 -14.14 15.50
N PRO A 233 9.58 -13.27 15.42
CA PRO A 233 10.54 -13.11 16.51
C PRO A 233 9.87 -12.58 17.78
N PHE A 234 9.01 -11.56 17.64
CA PHE A 234 8.26 -10.98 18.75
C PHE A 234 7.28 -11.99 19.36
N ARG A 235 6.64 -12.83 18.54
CA ARG A 235 5.75 -13.88 19.04
C ARG A 235 6.51 -14.95 19.84
N LYS A 236 7.71 -15.34 19.38
CA LYS A 236 8.59 -16.28 20.11
C LYS A 236 9.13 -15.66 21.40
N LEU A 237 9.62 -14.43 21.35
CA LEU A 237 10.13 -13.71 22.53
C LEU A 237 9.03 -13.47 23.57
N SER A 238 7.83 -13.13 23.09
CA SER A 238 6.65 -13.01 23.93
C SER A 238 6.23 -14.36 24.52
N ALA A 239 6.43 -15.48 23.82
CA ALA A 239 6.17 -16.81 24.38
C ALA A 239 7.16 -17.19 25.49
N TRP A 240 8.43 -16.78 25.38
CA TRP A 240 9.44 -16.97 26.43
C TRP A 240 9.26 -16.09 27.66
N THR A 241 8.51 -15.00 27.55
CA THR A 241 8.23 -14.10 28.67
C THR A 241 6.84 -14.38 29.26
N SER A 242 6.73 -14.38 30.59
CA SER A 242 5.46 -14.55 31.34
C SER A 242 4.57 -13.30 31.26
N MET A 243 4.46 -12.68 30.09
CA MET A 243 3.59 -11.52 29.87
C MET A 243 2.11 -11.93 29.88
N SER A 244 1.25 -11.05 30.39
CA SER A 244 -0.21 -11.26 30.31
C SER A 244 -0.70 -11.25 28.86
N PHE A 245 -1.72 -12.04 28.54
CA PHE A 245 -2.30 -12.13 27.18
C PHE A 245 -2.66 -10.75 26.59
N ARG A 246 -3.13 -9.82 27.44
CA ARG A 246 -3.45 -8.45 27.06
C ARG A 246 -2.21 -7.67 26.62
N LEU A 247 -1.12 -7.77 27.38
CA LEU A 247 0.14 -7.08 27.06
C LEU A 247 0.77 -7.64 25.78
N LYS A 248 0.81 -8.97 25.64
CA LYS A 248 1.31 -9.64 24.42
C LYS A 248 0.58 -9.11 23.17
N ARG A 249 -0.75 -9.04 23.22
CA ARG A 249 -1.56 -8.58 22.09
C ARG A 249 -1.37 -7.10 21.78
N SER A 250 -1.29 -6.25 22.80
CA SER A 250 -1.01 -4.82 22.61
C SER A 250 0.35 -4.61 21.95
N LEU A 251 1.35 -5.36 22.39
CA LEU A 251 2.70 -5.33 21.83
C LEU A 251 2.71 -5.78 20.36
N LEU A 252 2.11 -6.94 20.05
CA LEU A 252 2.03 -7.40 18.65
C LEU A 252 1.27 -6.42 17.75
N SER A 253 0.19 -5.81 18.25
CA SER A 253 -0.56 -4.79 17.49
C SER A 253 0.29 -3.56 17.19
N ALA A 254 1.10 -3.11 18.16
CA ALA A 254 2.04 -2.02 17.97
C ALA A 254 3.18 -2.38 17.00
N VAL A 255 3.71 -3.60 17.09
CA VAL A 255 4.78 -4.09 16.19
C VAL A 255 4.30 -4.15 14.74
N VAL A 256 3.03 -4.49 14.49
CA VAL A 256 2.46 -4.57 13.13
C VAL A 256 2.22 -3.21 12.49
N LEU A 257 2.06 -2.16 13.30
CA LEU A 257 1.99 -0.80 12.80
C LEU A 257 3.35 -0.33 12.27
N PHE A 258 4.46 -0.78 12.86
CA PHE A 258 5.81 -0.36 12.45
C PHE A 258 6.13 -0.59 10.96
N PRO A 259 5.99 -1.80 10.38
CA PRO A 259 6.23 -2.03 8.95
C PRO A 259 5.23 -1.30 8.05
N ALA A 260 3.97 -1.12 8.49
CA ALA A 260 3.00 -0.31 7.74
C ALA A 260 3.44 1.16 7.66
N LEU A 261 3.97 1.69 8.75
CA LEU A 261 4.52 3.04 8.81
C LEU A 261 5.76 3.20 7.93
N LEU A 262 6.69 2.23 7.96
CA LEU A 262 7.89 2.26 7.13
C LEU A 262 7.58 2.18 5.63
N SER A 263 6.64 1.32 5.24
CA SER A 263 6.21 1.21 3.84
C SER A 263 5.32 2.35 3.38
N GLY A 264 4.86 3.22 4.29
CA GLY A 264 4.04 4.38 3.95
C GLY A 264 2.59 4.09 3.73
N PHE A 265 2.12 3.01 4.33
CA PHE A 265 0.82 2.48 4.08
C PHE A 265 0.63 2.04 2.62
N GLY A 266 1.58 1.27 2.08
CA GLY A 266 1.41 0.61 0.78
C GLY A 266 0.24 -0.38 0.80
N HIS A 267 -0.40 -0.57 -0.35
CA HIS A 267 -1.63 -1.36 -0.50
C HIS A 267 -1.54 -2.78 0.07
N GLY A 268 -0.45 -3.50 -0.20
CA GLY A 268 -0.24 -4.85 0.32
C GLY A 268 -0.20 -4.89 1.85
N ILE A 269 0.66 -4.07 2.45
CA ILE A 269 0.88 -4.03 3.90
C ILE A 269 -0.33 -3.52 4.65
N ASN A 270 -1.02 -2.48 4.15
CA ASN A 270 -2.20 -1.93 4.83
C ASN A 270 -3.25 -2.98 5.10
N ARG A 271 -3.50 -3.82 4.09
CA ARG A 271 -4.53 -4.84 4.17
C ARG A 271 -4.12 -5.89 5.18
N ALA A 272 -2.88 -6.39 5.11
CA ALA A 272 -2.36 -7.36 6.07
C ALA A 272 -2.33 -6.80 7.51
N THR A 273 -1.88 -5.56 7.72
CA THR A 273 -1.85 -4.86 9.01
C THR A 273 -3.25 -4.68 9.57
N LEU A 274 -4.20 -4.17 8.76
CA LEU A 274 -5.57 -3.96 9.21
C LEU A 274 -6.25 -5.28 9.55
N LEU A 275 -6.08 -6.30 8.73
CA LEU A 275 -6.66 -7.62 8.97
C LEU A 275 -6.04 -8.30 10.18
N PHE A 276 -4.74 -8.12 10.43
CA PHE A 276 -4.10 -8.56 11.68
C PHE A 276 -4.68 -7.85 12.90
N LEU A 277 -4.89 -6.53 12.83
CA LEU A 277 -5.49 -5.74 13.92
C LEU A 277 -6.95 -6.18 14.17
N LEU A 278 -7.72 -6.41 13.11
CA LEU A 278 -9.10 -6.89 13.19
C LEU A 278 -9.17 -8.32 13.72
N ALA A 279 -8.30 -9.23 13.26
CA ALA A 279 -8.18 -10.58 13.79
C ALA A 279 -7.76 -10.59 15.27
N SER A 280 -6.87 -9.67 15.64
CA SER A 280 -6.49 -9.46 17.03
C SER A 280 -7.71 -9.01 17.84
N LEU A 281 -8.51 -8.05 17.36
CA LEU A 281 -9.78 -7.62 17.96
C LEU A 281 -10.80 -8.76 18.12
N ASP A 282 -10.93 -9.59 17.09
CA ASP A 282 -11.84 -10.73 16.99
C ASP A 282 -11.50 -11.89 17.93
N SER A 283 -10.27 -11.98 18.46
CA SER A 283 -9.93 -12.99 19.50
C SER A 283 -10.81 -12.91 20.76
N ARG A 284 -11.52 -11.79 21.00
CA ARG A 284 -12.54 -11.68 22.06
C ARG A 284 -13.88 -12.33 21.69
N VAL A 285 -14.15 -12.50 20.39
CA VAL A 285 -15.40 -13.00 19.80
C VAL A 285 -15.26 -14.43 19.26
N GLN A 286 -14.03 -14.91 19.03
CA GLN A 286 -13.64 -16.25 18.56
C GLN A 286 -14.17 -17.46 19.36
N ARG A 287 -14.92 -17.26 20.45
CA ARG A 287 -15.50 -18.39 21.19
C ARG A 287 -16.60 -19.13 20.42
N ARG A 288 -17.27 -18.52 19.41
CA ARG A 288 -18.35 -19.20 18.61
C ARG A 288 -18.59 -18.67 17.18
N THR A 289 -17.78 -17.78 16.62
CA THR A 289 -18.05 -17.18 15.29
C THR A 289 -17.53 -18.01 14.11
N ASP A 290 -18.35 -18.13 13.07
CA ASP A 290 -18.01 -18.73 11.79
C ASP A 290 -16.78 -18.03 11.16
N LYS A 291 -15.76 -18.81 10.76
CA LYS A 291 -14.48 -18.31 10.21
C LYS A 291 -14.66 -17.42 8.98
N ILE A 292 -15.69 -17.70 8.18
CA ILE A 292 -16.04 -16.93 6.97
C ILE A 292 -16.67 -15.59 7.38
N ASN A 293 -17.48 -15.57 8.42
CA ASN A 293 -18.12 -14.36 8.92
C ASN A 293 -17.10 -13.36 9.48
N SER A 294 -16.11 -13.85 10.21
CA SER A 294 -14.96 -13.05 10.69
C SER A 294 -14.16 -12.46 9.51
N LEU A 295 -13.89 -13.24 8.46
CA LEU A 295 -13.21 -12.75 7.26
C LEU A 295 -14.01 -11.65 6.55
N ALA A 296 -15.32 -11.86 6.40
CA ALA A 296 -16.22 -10.92 5.75
C ALA A 296 -16.36 -9.60 6.53
N LEU A 297 -16.44 -9.67 7.86
CA LEU A 297 -16.39 -8.48 8.74
C LEU A 297 -15.07 -7.72 8.58
N ALA A 298 -13.96 -8.44 8.49
CA ALA A 298 -12.66 -7.81 8.34
C ALA A 298 -12.50 -7.11 6.97
N GLY A 299 -12.95 -7.77 5.90
CA GLY A 299 -13.03 -7.17 4.56
C GLY A 299 -13.99 -5.97 4.50
N SER A 300 -15.10 -6.02 5.25
CA SER A 300 -16.06 -4.92 5.35
C SER A 300 -15.43 -3.67 5.98
N ALA A 301 -14.75 -3.83 7.11
CA ALA A 301 -14.05 -2.75 7.77
C ALA A 301 -12.96 -2.13 6.86
N LEU A 302 -12.28 -2.97 6.08
CA LEU A 302 -11.29 -2.52 5.10
C LEU A 302 -11.90 -1.66 4.00
N LEU A 303 -13.03 -2.07 3.43
CA LEU A 303 -13.72 -1.32 2.38
C LEU A 303 -14.33 -0.01 2.90
N ILE A 304 -14.73 0.04 4.18
CA ILE A 304 -15.15 1.30 4.83
C ILE A 304 -13.97 2.28 4.93
N LEU A 305 -12.78 1.80 5.28
CA LEU A 305 -11.59 2.64 5.41
C LEU A 305 -10.99 3.02 4.05
N GLN A 306 -11.05 2.13 3.06
CA GLN A 306 -10.48 2.33 1.73
C GLN A 306 -11.46 1.84 0.66
N PRO A 307 -12.40 2.69 0.20
CA PRO A 307 -13.44 2.27 -0.73
C PRO A 307 -12.91 1.93 -2.14
N PHE A 308 -11.76 2.47 -2.52
CA PHE A 308 -11.12 2.14 -3.79
C PHE A 308 -10.47 0.74 -3.79
N ALA A 309 -10.29 0.10 -2.63
CA ALA A 309 -9.69 -1.23 -2.54
C ALA A 309 -10.52 -2.30 -3.28
N VAL A 310 -11.83 -2.10 -3.44
CA VAL A 310 -12.71 -3.00 -4.21
C VAL A 310 -12.31 -3.13 -5.68
N ARG A 311 -11.60 -2.13 -6.23
CA ARG A 311 -11.11 -2.12 -7.62
C ARG A 311 -9.72 -2.72 -7.76
N GLN A 312 -9.08 -3.05 -6.65
CA GLN A 312 -7.73 -3.60 -6.65
C GLN A 312 -7.82 -5.11 -6.83
N ASN A 313 -7.22 -5.62 -7.91
CA ASN A 313 -7.16 -7.07 -8.14
C ASN A 313 -6.50 -7.80 -6.96
N GLY A 314 -5.48 -7.18 -6.35
CA GLY A 314 -4.84 -7.72 -5.16
C GLY A 314 -5.82 -7.96 -4.02
N PHE A 315 -6.86 -7.12 -3.83
CA PHE A 315 -7.82 -7.27 -2.73
C PHE A 315 -8.62 -8.55 -2.88
N TRP A 316 -9.14 -8.79 -4.09
CA TRP A 316 -9.88 -10.00 -4.39
C TRP A 316 -9.00 -11.25 -4.31
N MET A 317 -7.79 -11.20 -4.87
CA MET A 317 -6.84 -12.32 -4.81
C MET A 317 -6.52 -12.71 -3.36
N SER A 318 -6.16 -11.73 -2.52
CA SER A 318 -5.94 -11.89 -1.07
C SER A 318 -7.17 -12.48 -0.37
N PHE A 319 -8.35 -11.90 -0.60
CA PHE A 319 -9.59 -12.29 0.07
C PHE A 319 -10.03 -13.70 -0.32
N ILE A 320 -9.95 -14.05 -1.61
CA ILE A 320 -10.25 -15.38 -2.13
C ILE A 320 -9.23 -16.39 -1.62
N ALA A 321 -7.94 -16.06 -1.58
CA ALA A 321 -6.89 -16.96 -1.07
C ALA A 321 -7.15 -17.34 0.38
N ALA A 322 -7.44 -16.38 1.26
CA ALA A 322 -7.74 -16.69 2.65
C ALA A 322 -9.11 -17.32 2.87
N GLY A 323 -10.12 -16.94 2.08
CA GLY A 323 -11.41 -17.62 2.06
C GLY A 323 -11.25 -19.10 1.70
N SER A 324 -10.48 -19.37 0.64
CA SER A 324 -10.14 -20.71 0.18
C SER A 324 -9.38 -21.48 1.25
N LEU A 325 -8.33 -20.89 1.83
CA LEU A 325 -7.57 -21.55 2.90
C LEU A 325 -8.45 -21.89 4.11
N LYS A 326 -9.37 -20.99 4.52
CA LYS A 326 -10.30 -21.23 5.63
C LYS A 326 -11.37 -22.28 5.31
N CYS A 327 -11.79 -22.41 4.04
CA CYS A 327 -12.80 -23.39 3.62
C CYS A 327 -12.19 -24.77 3.35
N LEU A 328 -11.04 -24.81 2.69
CA LEU A 328 -10.34 -26.04 2.30
C LEU A 328 -9.40 -26.57 3.38
N SER A 329 -9.13 -25.83 4.47
CA SER A 329 -8.28 -26.34 5.55
C SER A 329 -8.87 -27.65 6.07
N PRO A 330 -8.18 -28.81 5.89
CA PRO A 330 -8.62 -30.01 6.57
C PRO A 330 -8.56 -29.75 8.07
N LYS A 331 -9.53 -30.27 8.83
CA LYS A 331 -9.41 -30.29 10.30
C LYS A 331 -8.25 -31.21 10.64
N ALA A 332 -7.03 -30.66 10.66
CA ALA A 332 -5.82 -31.44 10.90
C ALA A 332 -5.86 -31.95 12.34
N LYS A 333 -5.48 -33.22 12.56
CA LYS A 333 -5.41 -33.81 13.92
C LYS A 333 -4.36 -33.11 14.79
N SER A 334 -3.34 -32.50 14.21
CA SER A 334 -2.29 -31.80 14.96
C SER A 334 -2.63 -30.32 15.17
N ARG A 335 -2.52 -29.85 16.43
CA ARG A 335 -2.72 -28.43 16.79
C ARG A 335 -1.75 -27.51 16.05
N LEU A 336 -0.51 -27.94 15.82
CA LEU A 336 0.51 -27.18 15.10
C LEU A 336 0.11 -26.84 13.66
N VAL A 337 -0.49 -27.79 12.93
CA VAL A 337 -0.93 -27.55 11.54
C VAL A 337 -2.13 -26.61 11.50
N ASN A 338 -3.07 -26.73 12.46
CA ASN A 338 -4.18 -25.79 12.57
C ASN A 338 -3.72 -24.37 12.96
N ASP A 339 -2.73 -24.24 13.84
CA ASP A 339 -2.14 -22.95 14.22
C ASP A 339 -1.36 -22.33 13.06
N LEU A 340 -0.64 -23.14 12.28
CA LEU A 340 0.07 -22.69 11.09
C LEU A 340 -0.92 -22.20 10.02
N ILE A 341 -1.96 -22.96 9.73
CA ILE A 341 -3.00 -22.62 8.74
C ILE A 341 -3.78 -21.38 9.16
N SER A 342 -4.13 -21.25 10.43
CA SER A 342 -4.83 -20.06 10.93
C SER A 342 -3.95 -18.81 10.90
N SER A 343 -2.66 -18.95 11.21
CA SER A 343 -1.68 -17.88 11.08
C SER A 343 -1.49 -17.49 9.61
N LEU A 344 -1.22 -18.46 8.72
CA LEU A 344 -1.08 -18.24 7.29
C LEU A 344 -2.31 -17.57 6.68
N GLY A 345 -3.52 -17.96 7.08
CA GLY A 345 -4.76 -17.37 6.58
C GLY A 345 -5.00 -15.91 7.00
N VAL A 346 -4.33 -15.42 8.04
CA VAL A 346 -4.35 -13.99 8.39
C VAL A 346 -3.30 -13.22 7.59
N PHE A 347 -2.18 -13.84 7.23
CA PHE A 347 -1.04 -13.19 6.55
C PHE A 347 -1.05 -13.32 5.02
N LEU A 348 -1.86 -14.24 4.46
CA LEU A 348 -2.10 -14.40 3.03
C LEU A 348 -3.09 -13.38 2.45
N ILE A 349 -3.72 -12.56 3.32
CA ILE A 349 -4.62 -11.47 2.91
C ILE A 349 -3.85 -10.16 2.89
#